data_AF-A0A067CXK3-F1
#
_entry.id   AF-A0A067CXK3-F1
#
_cell.length_a   1.000
_cell.length_b   1.000
_cell.length_c   1.000
_cell.angle_alpha   90.00
_cell.angle_beta   90.00
_cell.angle_gamma   90.00
#
_symmetry.space_group_name_H-M   'P 1'
#
loop_
_entity.id
_entity.type
_entity.pdbx_description
1 polymer ?
#
loop_
_entity_poly.entity_id
_entity_poly.type
_entity_poly.pdbx_seq_one_letter_code
_entity_poly.pdbx_strand_id
1 'polypeptide(L)'
;MGSRALRRLAPAMASRTLSSTTLEAAPAAAPVETPAKFIKEMTPWEKFTTTIIDDQMDIKAIQNAQRAVETLEAACPIDQDDAFMTWLRDTFADKDATLDKVAFEARIDAVIAKLQSLQDDACAGEPTLFDHNRPSDEKLASSVRSMHYLYAKVKCQDIKRYFAQLDKDNDGVVASADVHTLLELYALGSPAQWLERHFAVLDSNRDGALSEAEMQQLYLNICGVHKSFLNDLFEHHTMHMTKAHTKQRQKALSEFEWTFKLTEKLRCMYHFAGIPKEVQIAQPPPVIPPRESIDWALLQESQAAELPEFDRMLSHYMAAIHDARREFYVQKDATRVTRIQSGAFLVFVTVTDVLISLM
;
A
#
# COMPACT_ATOMS: atom_id res chain seq x y z
N MET A 1 46.61 -10.91 23.89
CA MET A 1 46.32 -9.54 23.42
C MET A 1 45.75 -9.61 22.03
N GLY A 2 44.59 -8.98 21.76
CA GLY A 2 44.05 -8.84 20.41
C GLY A 2 42.65 -9.41 20.21
N SER A 3 41.64 -8.86 20.90
CA SER A 3 40.23 -9.03 20.56
C SER A 3 39.89 -8.06 19.42
N ARG A 4 39.46 -8.57 18.25
CA ARG A 4 38.89 -7.75 17.17
C ARG A 4 37.44 -8.16 16.94
N ALA A 5 36.56 -7.31 17.45
CA ALA A 5 35.13 -7.35 17.24
C ALA A 5 34.79 -7.13 15.75
N LEU A 6 34.03 -8.06 15.16
CA LEU A 6 33.36 -7.85 13.88
C LEU A 6 32.08 -7.05 14.13
N ARG A 7 32.15 -5.73 13.91
CA ARG A 7 30.96 -4.89 13.72
C ARG A 7 30.35 -5.22 12.36
N ARG A 8 29.13 -5.76 12.37
CA ARG A 8 28.26 -5.79 11.19
C ARG A 8 27.79 -4.36 10.92
N LEU A 9 28.18 -3.81 9.77
CA LEU A 9 27.61 -2.59 9.21
C LEU A 9 26.26 -2.93 8.58
N ALA A 10 25.17 -2.38 9.11
CA ALA A 10 23.89 -2.31 8.44
C ALA A 10 23.85 -1.05 7.57
N PRO A 11 23.34 -1.07 6.34
CA PRO A 11 23.14 0.15 5.57
C PRO A 11 21.92 0.91 6.09
N ALA A 12 22.15 2.18 6.42
CA ALA A 12 21.16 3.13 6.89
C ALA A 12 20.24 3.56 5.73
N MET A 13 18.95 3.28 5.83
CA MET A 13 17.92 3.89 4.99
C MET A 13 17.44 5.18 5.66
N ALA A 14 17.71 6.30 4.99
CA ALA A 14 17.42 7.64 5.45
C ALA A 14 15.90 7.92 5.46
N SER A 15 15.35 8.23 6.63
CA SER A 15 14.05 8.91 6.74
C SER A 15 14.23 10.39 6.39
N ARG A 16 13.59 10.85 5.31
CA ARG A 16 13.54 12.28 4.94
C ARG A 16 12.23 12.90 5.43
N THR A 17 12.39 13.90 6.28
CA THR A 17 11.36 14.79 6.82
C THR A 17 10.98 15.86 5.78
N LEU A 18 9.69 16.04 5.54
CA LEU A 18 9.17 17.20 4.81
C LEU A 18 8.86 18.32 5.81
N SER A 19 9.53 19.46 5.60
CA SER A 19 9.32 20.73 6.30
C SER A 19 8.12 21.45 5.70
N SER A 20 7.15 21.89 6.52
CA SER A 20 6.09 22.79 6.06
C SER A 20 6.43 24.23 6.39
N THR A 21 6.47 25.06 5.36
CA THR A 21 6.66 26.51 5.42
C THR A 21 5.47 27.22 6.06
N THR A 22 5.81 28.15 6.95
CA THR A 22 4.97 29.18 7.55
C THR A 22 4.28 30.07 6.50
N LEU A 23 2.98 30.27 6.66
CA LEU A 23 2.23 31.35 6.02
C LEU A 23 1.54 32.20 7.09
N GLU A 24 1.56 33.49 6.82
CA GLU A 24 1.47 34.65 7.69
C GLU A 24 0.03 35.02 8.07
N ALA A 25 -0.13 35.66 9.23
CA ALA A 25 -1.40 35.95 9.89
C ALA A 25 -2.04 37.28 9.45
N ALA A 26 -3.38 37.32 9.40
CA ALA A 26 -4.22 38.52 9.52
C ALA A 26 -5.69 38.14 9.81
N PRO A 27 -6.57 39.06 10.27
CA PRO A 27 -6.66 39.58 11.63
C PRO A 27 -7.95 39.12 12.36
N ALA A 28 -7.94 39.29 13.68
CA ALA A 28 -8.96 38.83 14.62
C ALA A 28 -10.38 39.37 14.35
N ALA A 29 -11.35 38.45 14.23
CA ALA A 29 -12.77 38.73 14.31
C ALA A 29 -13.29 38.43 15.74
N ALA A 30 -14.15 39.30 16.24
CA ALA A 30 -14.65 39.33 17.61
C ALA A 30 -15.41 38.04 18.02
N PRO A 31 -15.38 37.67 19.32
CA PRO A 31 -16.02 36.44 19.79
C PRO A 31 -17.55 36.57 19.75
N VAL A 32 -18.19 35.74 18.93
CA VAL A 32 -19.63 35.49 18.99
C VAL A 32 -19.86 34.49 20.12
N GLU A 33 -20.49 34.94 21.21
CA GLU A 33 -20.91 34.08 22.31
C GLU A 33 -21.87 33.01 21.79
N THR A 34 -21.38 31.77 21.76
CA THR A 34 -22.20 30.58 21.54
C THR A 34 -22.67 30.06 22.89
N PRO A 35 -23.96 29.68 23.06
CA PRO A 35 -24.45 29.18 24.33
C PRO A 35 -23.72 27.88 24.67
N ALA A 36 -23.08 27.87 25.84
CA ALA A 36 -22.33 26.73 26.36
C ALA A 36 -23.23 25.49 26.41
N LYS A 37 -23.03 24.56 25.47
CA LYS A 37 -23.53 23.20 25.60
C LYS A 37 -22.85 22.60 26.83
N PHE A 38 -23.61 22.32 27.88
CA PHE A 38 -23.17 21.48 28.99
C PHE A 38 -22.76 20.11 28.42
N ILE A 39 -21.46 19.92 28.18
CA ILE A 39 -20.91 18.60 27.87
C ILE A 39 -20.86 17.86 29.20
N LYS A 40 -21.82 16.96 29.42
CA LYS A 40 -21.79 16.04 30.56
C LYS A 40 -20.48 15.25 30.48
N GLU A 41 -19.59 15.43 31.45
CA GLU A 41 -18.37 14.63 31.53
C GLU A 41 -18.73 13.15 31.68
N MET A 42 -18.30 12.34 30.72
CA MET A 42 -18.53 10.89 30.76
C MET A 42 -17.78 10.27 31.95
N THR A 43 -18.46 9.34 32.63
CA THR A 43 -17.86 8.48 33.64
C THR A 43 -16.76 7.59 33.03
N PRO A 44 -15.80 7.08 33.83
CA PRO A 44 -14.78 6.16 33.34
C PRO A 44 -15.34 4.93 32.62
N TRP A 45 -16.49 4.42 33.08
CA TRP A 45 -17.17 3.29 32.45
C TRP A 45 -17.78 3.65 31.09
N GLU A 46 -18.46 4.79 30.99
CA GLU A 46 -19.00 5.28 29.70
C GLU A 46 -17.89 5.55 28.69
N LYS A 47 -16.75 6.11 29.13
CA LYS A 47 -15.55 6.27 28.29
C LYS A 47 -15.03 4.92 27.80
N PHE A 48 -14.94 3.93 28.70
CA PHE A 48 -14.49 2.58 28.35
C PHE A 48 -15.39 1.93 27.30
N THR A 49 -16.71 1.92 27.52
CA THR A 49 -17.67 1.31 26.57
C THR A 49 -17.68 2.01 25.22
N THR A 50 -17.60 3.35 25.22
CA THR A 50 -17.53 4.14 23.97
C THR A 50 -16.29 3.74 23.18
N THR A 51 -15.13 3.64 23.84
CA THR A 51 -13.89 3.28 23.13
C THR A 51 -13.89 1.85 22.57
N ILE A 52 -14.58 0.89 23.20
CA ILE A 52 -14.72 -0.46 22.63
C ILE A 52 -15.61 -0.43 21.39
N ILE A 53 -16.71 0.34 21.44
CA ILE A 53 -17.61 0.50 20.29
C ILE A 53 -16.86 1.15 19.12
N ASP A 54 -16.09 2.20 19.38
CA ASP A 54 -15.26 2.87 18.37
C ASP A 54 -14.23 1.92 17.74
N ASP A 55 -13.54 1.12 18.57
CA ASP A 55 -12.57 0.13 18.09
C ASP A 55 -13.25 -0.93 17.19
N GLN A 56 -14.46 -1.37 17.51
CA GLN A 56 -15.25 -2.30 16.67
C GLN A 56 -15.75 -1.65 15.37
N MET A 57 -16.14 -0.37 15.40
CA MET A 57 -16.53 0.38 14.21
C MET A 57 -15.35 0.51 13.23
N ASP A 58 -14.14 0.80 13.74
CA ASP A 58 -12.94 0.86 12.92
C ASP A 58 -12.64 -0.49 12.25
N ILE A 59 -12.71 -1.62 12.99
CA ILE A 59 -12.53 -2.96 12.40
C ILE A 59 -13.50 -3.20 11.24
N LYS A 60 -14.79 -2.88 11.42
CA LYS A 60 -15.81 -3.03 10.37
C LYS A 60 -15.54 -2.15 9.16
N ALA A 61 -15.07 -0.93 9.39
CA ALA A 61 -14.73 -0.01 8.31
C ALA A 61 -13.55 -0.54 7.48
N ILE A 62 -12.53 -1.12 8.12
CA ILE A 62 -11.43 -1.79 7.42
C ILE A 62 -11.90 -3.06 6.70
N GLN A 63 -12.85 -3.80 7.27
CA GLN A 63 -13.44 -4.96 6.59
C GLN A 63 -14.20 -4.55 5.31
N ASN A 64 -14.89 -3.41 5.33
CA ASN A 64 -15.54 -2.86 4.14
C ASN A 64 -14.50 -2.43 3.09
N ALA A 65 -13.41 -1.78 3.51
CA ALA A 65 -12.28 -1.48 2.64
C ALA A 65 -11.68 -2.75 2.02
N GLN A 66 -11.58 -3.85 2.79
CA GLN A 66 -11.05 -5.12 2.29
C GLN A 66 -11.92 -5.68 1.16
N ARG A 67 -13.25 -5.68 1.34
CA ARG A 67 -14.19 -6.11 0.28
C ARG A 67 -14.08 -5.25 -0.97
N ALA A 68 -13.88 -3.94 -0.80
CA ALA A 68 -13.68 -3.05 -1.93
C ALA A 68 -12.36 -3.30 -2.65
N VAL A 69 -11.28 -3.63 -1.93
CA VAL A 69 -9.99 -4.04 -2.54
C VAL A 69 -10.15 -5.36 -3.31
N GLU A 70 -10.84 -6.35 -2.75
CA GLU A 70 -11.13 -7.61 -3.43
C GLU A 70 -11.96 -7.38 -4.72
N THR A 71 -12.91 -6.43 -4.66
CA THR A 71 -13.72 -6.03 -5.82
C THR A 71 -12.89 -5.29 -6.86
N LEU A 72 -12.01 -4.37 -6.44
CA LEU A 72 -11.06 -3.65 -7.30
C LEU A 72 -10.15 -4.62 -8.06
N GLU A 73 -9.59 -5.61 -7.36
CA GLU A 73 -8.67 -6.59 -7.95
C GLU A 73 -9.40 -7.51 -8.94
N ALA A 74 -10.67 -7.86 -8.65
CA ALA A 74 -11.51 -8.65 -9.55
C ALA A 74 -12.04 -7.85 -10.77
N ALA A 75 -12.26 -6.54 -10.60
CA ALA A 75 -12.80 -5.65 -11.64
C ALA A 75 -11.72 -4.93 -12.45
N CYS A 76 -10.43 -5.09 -12.10
CA CYS A 76 -9.32 -4.49 -12.84
C CYS A 76 -9.30 -5.04 -14.27
N PRO A 77 -9.34 -4.15 -15.28
CA PRO A 77 -8.89 -2.75 -15.28
C PRO A 77 -9.99 -1.66 -15.41
N ILE A 78 -9.57 -0.37 -15.41
CA ILE A 78 -10.46 0.77 -15.76
C ILE A 78 -11.06 0.54 -17.15
N ASP A 79 -12.31 0.95 -17.37
CA ASP A 79 -12.96 0.82 -18.68
C ASP A 79 -12.22 1.63 -19.76
N GLN A 80 -12.13 1.09 -20.98
CA GLN A 80 -11.50 1.77 -22.12
C GLN A 80 -12.20 3.09 -22.51
N ASP A 81 -13.49 3.18 -22.19
CA ASP A 81 -14.33 4.35 -22.44
C ASP A 81 -14.36 5.32 -21.24
N ASP A 82 -13.53 5.10 -20.21
CA ASP A 82 -13.48 5.98 -19.05
C ASP A 82 -12.98 7.40 -19.40
N ALA A 83 -13.45 8.38 -18.62
CA ALA A 83 -13.07 9.78 -18.76
C ALA A 83 -11.55 10.01 -18.68
N PHE A 84 -10.84 9.21 -17.88
CA PHE A 84 -9.38 9.26 -17.83
C PHE A 84 -8.75 8.86 -19.17
N MET A 85 -9.21 7.76 -19.77
CA MET A 85 -8.66 7.25 -21.03
C MET A 85 -8.92 8.19 -22.20
N THR A 86 -10.11 8.78 -22.25
CA THR A 86 -10.43 9.81 -23.25
C THR A 86 -9.52 11.02 -23.09
N TRP A 87 -9.36 11.53 -21.86
CA TRP A 87 -8.46 12.64 -21.58
C TRP A 87 -7.00 12.33 -21.93
N LEU A 88 -6.53 11.10 -21.64
CA LEU A 88 -5.16 10.68 -21.93
C LEU A 88 -4.88 10.72 -23.44
N ARG A 89 -5.78 10.16 -24.25
CA ARG A 89 -5.68 10.15 -25.72
C ARG A 89 -5.69 11.56 -26.32
N ASP A 90 -6.56 12.44 -25.80
CA ASP A 90 -6.70 13.81 -26.31
C ASP A 90 -5.51 14.70 -25.92
N THR A 91 -5.01 14.55 -24.69
CA THR A 91 -3.95 15.41 -24.15
C THR A 91 -2.58 15.06 -24.74
N PHE A 92 -2.37 13.79 -25.09
CA PHE A 92 -1.08 13.27 -25.56
C PHE A 92 -1.17 12.70 -26.97
N ALA A 93 -1.90 13.38 -27.84
CA ALA A 93 -1.99 13.05 -29.26
C ALA A 93 -0.65 13.26 -30.02
N ASP A 94 0.33 13.93 -29.40
CA ASP A 94 1.65 14.23 -29.92
C ASP A 94 2.60 13.02 -29.85
N LYS A 95 2.26 11.95 -30.58
CA LYS A 95 3.01 10.67 -30.53
C LYS A 95 4.47 10.78 -30.97
N ASP A 96 4.78 11.72 -31.86
CA ASP A 96 6.12 11.90 -32.45
C ASP A 96 7.05 12.81 -31.62
N ALA A 97 6.55 13.39 -30.52
CA ALA A 97 7.37 14.24 -29.66
C ALA A 97 8.42 13.44 -28.88
N THR A 98 9.59 14.04 -28.63
CA THR A 98 10.56 13.56 -27.65
C THR A 98 10.47 14.38 -26.38
N LEU A 99 10.61 13.72 -25.23
CA LEU A 99 10.49 14.33 -23.91
C LEU A 99 11.83 14.23 -23.21
N ASP A 100 12.44 15.37 -22.90
CA ASP A 100 13.52 15.39 -21.92
C ASP A 100 13.00 15.02 -20.53
N LYS A 101 13.90 14.86 -19.56
CA LYS A 101 13.52 14.49 -18.19
C LYS A 101 12.50 15.45 -17.56
N VAL A 102 12.62 16.75 -17.81
CA VAL A 102 11.75 17.76 -17.21
C VAL A 102 10.35 17.68 -17.82
N ALA A 103 10.26 17.59 -19.15
CA ALA A 103 9.02 17.42 -19.88
C ALA A 103 8.33 16.10 -19.54
N PHE A 104 9.09 15.02 -19.39
CA PHE A 104 8.60 13.73 -18.92
C PHE A 104 7.99 13.83 -17.52
N GLU A 105 8.71 14.36 -16.54
CA GLU A 105 8.20 14.48 -15.16
C GLU A 105 6.95 15.37 -15.10
N ALA A 106 6.93 16.49 -15.84
CA ALA A 106 5.77 17.37 -15.93
C ALA A 106 4.54 16.67 -16.55
N ARG A 107 4.76 15.81 -17.55
CA ARG A 107 3.70 15.00 -18.15
C ARG A 107 3.11 14.00 -17.16
N ILE A 108 3.96 13.32 -16.39
CA ILE A 108 3.51 12.41 -15.32
C ILE A 108 2.76 13.19 -14.23
N ASP A 109 3.20 14.40 -13.87
CA ASP A 109 2.50 15.26 -12.90
C ASP A 109 1.10 15.67 -13.38
N ALA A 110 0.94 16.00 -14.66
CA ALA A 110 -0.37 16.30 -15.25
C ALA A 110 -1.32 15.08 -15.16
N VAL A 111 -0.81 13.88 -15.41
CA VAL A 111 -1.57 12.63 -15.25
C VAL A 111 -1.99 12.41 -13.79
N ILE A 112 -1.06 12.56 -12.85
CA ILE A 112 -1.32 12.40 -11.41
C ILE A 112 -2.40 13.40 -10.96
N ALA A 113 -2.29 14.66 -11.39
CA ALA A 113 -3.28 15.69 -11.08
C ALA A 113 -4.67 15.37 -11.66
N LYS A 114 -4.73 14.84 -12.89
CA LYS A 114 -6.01 14.43 -13.49
C LYS A 114 -6.64 13.26 -12.75
N LEU A 115 -5.86 12.24 -12.41
CA LEU A 115 -6.34 11.08 -11.64
C LEU A 115 -6.82 11.50 -10.25
N GLN A 116 -6.14 12.44 -9.60
CA GLN A 116 -6.61 13.03 -8.33
C GLN A 116 -7.95 13.73 -8.50
N SER A 117 -8.12 14.58 -9.52
CA SER A 117 -9.39 15.25 -9.79
C SER A 117 -10.53 14.26 -10.02
N LEU A 118 -10.30 13.20 -10.80
CA LEU A 118 -11.31 12.16 -11.04
C LEU A 118 -11.61 11.34 -9.77
N GLN A 119 -10.59 11.10 -8.93
CA GLN A 119 -10.75 10.47 -7.63
C GLN A 119 -11.66 11.32 -6.73
N ASP A 120 -11.42 12.63 -6.65
CA ASP A 120 -12.19 13.56 -5.84
C ASP A 120 -13.64 13.65 -6.31
N ASP A 121 -13.86 13.68 -7.64
CA ASP A 121 -15.19 13.65 -8.25
C ASP A 121 -15.94 12.34 -7.94
N ALA A 122 -15.25 11.19 -8.03
CA ALA A 122 -15.83 9.88 -7.75
C ALA A 122 -16.20 9.67 -6.27
N CYS A 123 -15.51 10.36 -5.35
CA CYS A 123 -15.82 10.35 -3.93
C CYS A 123 -17.06 11.16 -3.55
N ALA A 124 -17.68 11.90 -4.49
CA ALA A 124 -18.87 12.73 -4.27
C ALA A 124 -18.80 13.69 -3.05
N GLY A 125 -17.58 14.08 -2.64
CA GLY A 125 -17.35 14.92 -1.47
C GLY A 125 -17.54 14.22 -0.11
N GLU A 126 -17.66 12.89 -0.06
CA GLU A 126 -17.62 12.17 1.21
C GLU A 126 -16.19 12.17 1.80
N PRO A 127 -16.02 12.58 3.07
CA PRO A 127 -14.70 12.67 3.70
C PRO A 127 -14.08 11.31 4.04
N THR A 128 -14.85 10.21 3.96
CA THR A 128 -14.39 8.85 4.28
C THR A 128 -14.92 7.84 3.27
N LEU A 129 -14.03 7.10 2.61
CA LEU A 129 -14.40 6.13 1.56
C LEU A 129 -15.27 4.97 2.06
N PHE A 130 -15.01 4.47 3.27
CA PHE A 130 -15.84 3.46 3.93
C PHE A 130 -16.03 3.78 5.42
N ASP A 131 -17.22 3.51 5.92
CA ASP A 131 -17.56 3.60 7.34
C ASP A 131 -17.84 2.19 7.88
N HIS A 132 -18.32 2.09 9.11
CA HIS A 132 -18.68 0.81 9.73
C HIS A 132 -20.00 0.23 9.21
N ASN A 133 -20.77 0.98 8.42
CA ASN A 133 -22.00 0.50 7.82
C ASN A 133 -21.66 -0.29 6.56
N ARG A 134 -22.46 -1.31 6.25
CA ARG A 134 -22.28 -2.00 4.97
C ARG A 134 -22.60 -1.01 3.85
N PRO A 135 -21.68 -0.76 2.90
CA PRO A 135 -21.98 0.10 1.77
C PRO A 135 -23.12 -0.50 0.95
N SER A 136 -24.00 0.35 0.42
CA SER A 136 -24.89 -0.05 -0.67
C SER A 136 -24.06 -0.46 -1.90
N ASP A 137 -24.65 -1.22 -2.81
CA ASP A 137 -23.94 -1.63 -4.02
C ASP A 137 -23.50 -0.42 -4.87
N GLU A 138 -24.31 0.65 -4.88
CA GLU A 138 -23.98 1.93 -5.54
C GLU A 138 -22.77 2.62 -4.89
N LYS A 139 -22.75 2.70 -3.55
CA LYS A 139 -21.63 3.27 -2.80
C LYS A 139 -20.36 2.43 -2.94
N LEU A 140 -20.50 1.11 -2.96
CA LEU A 140 -19.37 0.22 -3.20
C LEU A 140 -18.80 0.45 -4.61
N ALA A 141 -19.65 0.57 -5.62
CA ALA A 141 -19.22 0.83 -7.00
C ALA A 141 -18.50 2.19 -7.13
N SER A 142 -19.02 3.26 -6.52
CA SER A 142 -18.37 4.58 -6.55
C SER A 142 -17.03 4.56 -5.80
N SER A 143 -16.96 3.94 -4.63
CA SER A 143 -15.70 3.79 -3.89
C SER A 143 -14.68 2.95 -4.65
N VAL A 144 -15.08 1.85 -5.29
CA VAL A 144 -14.19 1.03 -6.13
C VAL A 144 -13.69 1.84 -7.34
N ARG A 145 -14.53 2.66 -7.96
CA ARG A 145 -14.11 3.57 -9.04
C ARG A 145 -13.08 4.60 -8.56
N SER A 146 -13.31 5.22 -7.40
CA SER A 146 -12.34 6.11 -6.77
C SER A 146 -11.02 5.39 -6.48
N MET A 147 -11.09 4.15 -5.99
CA MET A 147 -9.91 3.30 -5.75
C MET A 147 -9.17 2.95 -7.05
N HIS A 148 -9.87 2.76 -8.17
CA HIS A 148 -9.21 2.58 -9.47
C HIS A 148 -8.34 3.79 -9.84
N TYR A 149 -8.87 5.00 -9.70
CA TYR A 149 -8.10 6.23 -9.95
C TYR A 149 -6.93 6.37 -8.99
N LEU A 150 -7.14 6.09 -7.69
CA LEU A 150 -6.07 6.09 -6.71
C LEU A 150 -4.98 5.06 -7.07
N TYR A 151 -5.36 3.86 -7.49
CA TYR A 151 -4.41 2.81 -7.82
C TYR A 151 -3.62 3.15 -9.09
N ALA A 152 -4.29 3.64 -10.13
CA ALA A 152 -3.63 4.15 -11.34
C ALA A 152 -2.69 5.33 -11.01
N LYS A 153 -3.08 6.23 -10.11
CA LYS A 153 -2.27 7.37 -9.66
C LYS A 153 -0.97 6.90 -9.02
N VAL A 154 -1.06 5.94 -8.09
CA VAL A 154 0.12 5.40 -7.40
C VAL A 154 1.02 4.62 -8.36
N LYS A 155 0.46 3.86 -9.31
CA LYS A 155 1.24 3.24 -10.39
C LYS A 155 1.99 4.32 -11.21
N CYS A 156 1.32 5.40 -11.60
CA CYS A 156 1.93 6.49 -12.39
C CYS A 156 3.01 7.26 -11.63
N GLN A 157 2.91 7.39 -10.30
CA GLN A 157 3.97 7.99 -9.48
C GLN A 157 5.27 7.19 -9.56
N ASP A 158 5.19 5.86 -9.71
CA ASP A 158 6.37 5.01 -9.85
C ASP A 158 7.06 5.19 -11.21
N ILE A 159 6.31 5.58 -12.26
CA ILE A 159 6.84 5.80 -13.62
C ILE A 159 7.98 6.82 -13.65
N LYS A 160 7.95 7.84 -12.78
CA LYS A 160 9.02 8.84 -12.71
C LYS A 160 10.40 8.24 -12.49
N ARG A 161 10.47 7.08 -11.82
CA ARG A 161 11.72 6.38 -11.54
C ARG A 161 12.28 5.67 -12.76
N TYR A 162 11.45 5.36 -13.74
CA TYR A 162 11.83 4.61 -14.94
C TYR A 162 12.37 5.48 -16.07
N PHE A 163 12.56 6.79 -15.88
CA PHE A 163 13.09 7.66 -16.95
C PHE A 163 14.40 7.10 -17.53
N ALA A 164 15.36 6.75 -16.68
CA ALA A 164 16.66 6.22 -17.11
C ALA A 164 16.55 4.84 -17.79
N GLN A 165 15.53 4.05 -17.45
CA GLN A 165 15.25 2.76 -18.09
C GLN A 165 14.51 2.91 -19.42
N LEU A 166 13.74 3.99 -19.57
CA LEU A 166 13.05 4.34 -20.81
C LEU A 166 13.98 5.02 -21.82
N ASP A 167 14.96 5.80 -21.35
CA ASP A 167 16.04 6.43 -22.13
C ASP A 167 17.11 5.38 -22.50
N LYS A 168 16.75 4.46 -23.40
CA LYS A 168 17.54 3.26 -23.70
C LYS A 168 18.89 3.57 -24.39
N ASP A 169 18.98 4.66 -25.14
CA ASP A 169 20.22 5.12 -25.81
C ASP A 169 20.99 6.16 -24.99
N ASN A 170 20.50 6.55 -23.81
CA ASN A 170 21.11 7.55 -22.93
C ASN A 170 21.33 8.89 -23.63
N ASP A 171 20.44 9.27 -24.53
CA ASP A 171 20.48 10.55 -25.25
C ASP A 171 19.81 11.68 -24.45
N GLY A 172 19.20 11.35 -23.30
CA GLY A 172 18.55 12.26 -22.38
C GLY A 172 17.09 12.55 -22.73
N VAL A 173 16.51 11.83 -23.70
CA VAL A 173 15.10 11.98 -24.09
C VAL A 173 14.39 10.64 -24.18
N VAL A 174 13.06 10.66 -24.08
CA VAL A 174 12.20 9.49 -24.27
C VAL A 174 11.10 9.79 -25.28
N ALA A 175 10.70 8.80 -26.07
CA ALA A 175 9.61 8.99 -27.02
C ALA A 175 8.27 9.17 -26.30
N SER A 176 7.52 10.20 -26.69
CA SER A 176 6.17 10.48 -26.19
C SER A 176 5.23 9.28 -26.33
N ALA A 177 5.31 8.56 -27.46
CA ALA A 177 4.54 7.35 -27.70
C ALA A 177 4.81 6.22 -26.68
N ASP A 178 6.06 6.04 -26.25
CA ASP A 178 6.41 5.00 -25.28
C ASP A 178 5.85 5.32 -23.89
N VAL A 179 5.88 6.61 -23.52
CA VAL A 179 5.29 7.11 -22.27
C VAL A 179 3.78 6.98 -22.31
N HIS A 180 3.12 7.34 -23.42
CA HIS A 180 1.68 7.16 -23.59
C HIS A 180 1.28 5.68 -23.43
N THR A 181 1.98 4.78 -24.14
CA THR A 181 1.72 3.34 -24.08
C THR A 181 1.90 2.79 -22.67
N LEU A 182 2.91 3.29 -21.93
CA LEU A 182 3.13 2.91 -20.54
C LEU A 182 2.00 3.38 -19.62
N LEU A 183 1.55 4.63 -19.77
CA LEU A 183 0.45 5.20 -19.00
C LEU A 183 -0.88 4.48 -19.25
N GLU A 184 -1.18 4.20 -20.52
CA GLU A 184 -2.35 3.44 -20.93
C GLU A 184 -2.35 2.04 -20.31
N LEU A 185 -1.23 1.33 -20.36
CA LEU A 185 -1.10 0.02 -19.74
C LEU A 185 -1.18 0.07 -18.21
N TYR A 186 -0.73 1.12 -17.56
CA TYR A 186 -0.85 1.22 -16.09
C TYR A 186 -2.30 1.43 -15.63
N ALA A 187 -3.11 2.09 -16.45
CA ALA A 187 -4.54 2.28 -16.22
C ALA A 187 -5.40 1.07 -16.65
N LEU A 188 -5.09 0.49 -17.81
CA LEU A 188 -5.87 -0.57 -18.47
C LEU A 188 -5.30 -1.99 -18.27
N GLY A 189 -4.10 -2.14 -17.74
CA GLY A 189 -3.42 -3.42 -17.70
C GLY A 189 -3.87 -4.29 -16.54
N SER A 190 -4.13 -5.56 -16.82
CA SER A 190 -4.20 -6.60 -15.79
C SER A 190 -2.85 -6.72 -15.05
N PRO A 191 -2.79 -7.34 -13.85
CA PRO A 191 -1.53 -7.59 -13.16
C PRO A 191 -0.48 -8.29 -14.03
N ALA A 192 -0.89 -9.25 -14.87
CA ALA A 192 -0.02 -9.94 -15.80
C ALA A 192 0.54 -9.01 -16.91
N GLN A 193 -0.30 -8.17 -17.51
CA GLN A 193 0.14 -7.18 -18.51
C GLN A 193 1.07 -6.14 -17.89
N TRP A 194 0.77 -5.74 -16.65
CA TRP A 194 1.60 -4.83 -15.87
C TRP A 194 3.00 -5.40 -15.58
N LEU A 195 3.07 -6.69 -15.24
CA LEU A 195 4.32 -7.43 -15.08
C LEU A 195 5.10 -7.52 -16.39
N GLU A 196 4.44 -7.87 -17.50
CA GLU A 196 5.04 -7.95 -18.84
C GLU A 196 5.66 -6.63 -19.27
N ARG A 197 4.94 -5.53 -19.05
CA ARG A 197 5.45 -4.20 -19.41
C ARG A 197 6.64 -3.80 -18.55
N HIS A 198 6.61 -4.08 -17.24
CA HIS A 198 7.76 -3.80 -16.40
C HIS A 198 8.98 -4.66 -16.76
N PHE A 199 8.77 -5.91 -17.17
CA PHE A 199 9.83 -6.75 -17.70
C PHE A 199 10.52 -6.04 -18.89
N ALA A 200 9.75 -5.56 -19.87
CA ALA A 200 10.28 -4.85 -21.03
C ALA A 200 10.93 -3.48 -20.72
N VAL A 201 10.51 -2.84 -19.63
CA VAL A 201 11.13 -1.59 -19.14
C VAL A 201 12.47 -1.87 -18.46
N LEU A 202 12.56 -2.95 -17.67
CA LEU A 202 13.80 -3.31 -16.97
C LEU A 202 14.83 -3.99 -17.88
N ASP A 203 14.38 -4.65 -18.96
CA ASP A 203 15.22 -5.16 -20.04
C ASP A 203 15.85 -4.00 -20.85
N SER A 204 16.89 -3.44 -20.25
CA SER A 204 17.60 -2.25 -20.73
C SER A 204 18.49 -2.58 -21.92
N ASN A 205 19.06 -3.80 -21.96
CA ASN A 205 19.93 -4.28 -23.03
C ASN A 205 19.17 -4.94 -24.21
N ARG A 206 17.84 -5.11 -24.09
CA ARG A 206 16.95 -5.69 -25.11
C ARG A 206 17.36 -7.10 -25.52
N ASP A 207 17.95 -7.86 -24.60
CA ASP A 207 18.31 -9.25 -24.85
C ASP A 207 17.13 -10.20 -24.63
N GLY A 208 15.98 -9.66 -24.20
CA GLY A 208 14.76 -10.41 -23.93
C GLY A 208 14.80 -11.16 -22.59
N ALA A 209 15.76 -10.85 -21.72
CA ALA A 209 15.98 -11.53 -20.46
C ALA A 209 16.32 -10.55 -19.32
N LEU A 210 16.08 -10.97 -18.08
CA LEU A 210 16.44 -10.19 -16.88
C LEU A 210 17.48 -10.91 -16.05
N SER A 211 18.43 -10.16 -15.50
CA SER A 211 19.32 -10.63 -14.44
C SER A 211 18.54 -10.89 -13.14
N GLU A 212 19.17 -11.60 -12.18
CA GLU A 212 18.54 -11.85 -10.86
C GLU A 212 18.16 -10.54 -10.16
N ALA A 213 19.02 -9.52 -10.23
CA ALA A 213 18.80 -8.23 -9.59
C ALA A 213 17.62 -7.47 -10.21
N GLU A 214 17.53 -7.44 -11.55
CA GLU A 214 16.43 -6.80 -12.26
C GLU A 214 15.10 -7.51 -12.01
N MET A 215 15.11 -8.85 -12.00
CA MET A 215 13.93 -9.63 -11.64
C MET A 215 13.50 -9.38 -10.19
N GLN A 216 14.42 -9.31 -9.22
CA GLN A 216 14.02 -8.95 -7.84
C GLN A 216 13.43 -7.54 -7.77
N GLN A 217 14.04 -6.58 -8.49
CA GLN A 217 13.55 -5.21 -8.56
C GLN A 217 12.14 -5.12 -9.17
N LEU A 218 11.87 -5.89 -10.23
CA LEU A 218 10.55 -5.99 -10.89
C LEU A 218 9.43 -6.25 -9.88
N TYR A 219 9.54 -7.33 -9.11
CA TYR A 219 8.49 -7.75 -8.17
C TYR A 219 8.43 -6.83 -6.94
N LEU A 220 9.57 -6.35 -6.46
CA LEU A 220 9.61 -5.43 -5.32
C LEU A 220 8.98 -4.07 -5.66
N ASN A 221 9.12 -3.59 -6.89
CA ASN A 221 8.48 -2.36 -7.35
C ASN A 221 6.96 -2.51 -7.38
N ILE A 222 6.46 -3.62 -7.95
CA ILE A 222 5.03 -3.95 -7.98
C ILE A 222 4.47 -4.05 -6.55
N CYS A 223 5.14 -4.77 -5.65
CA CYS A 223 4.76 -4.86 -4.24
C CYS A 223 4.82 -3.48 -3.56
N GLY A 224 5.79 -2.64 -3.94
CA GLY A 224 5.92 -1.26 -3.47
C GLY A 224 4.69 -0.40 -3.81
N VAL A 225 4.20 -0.50 -5.04
CA VAL A 225 2.97 0.19 -5.49
C VAL A 225 1.75 -0.27 -4.69
N HIS A 226 1.58 -1.58 -4.44
CA HIS A 226 0.49 -2.07 -3.59
C HIS A 226 0.54 -1.47 -2.17
N LYS A 227 1.73 -1.44 -1.57
CA LYS A 227 1.92 -0.85 -0.23
C LYS A 227 1.63 0.65 -0.21
N SER A 228 2.07 1.39 -1.22
CA SER A 228 1.79 2.83 -1.36
C SER A 228 0.29 3.09 -1.53
N PHE A 229 -0.38 2.31 -2.38
CA PHE A 229 -1.83 2.39 -2.56
C PHE A 229 -2.58 2.17 -1.25
N LEU A 230 -2.21 1.15 -0.48
CA LEU A 230 -2.84 0.90 0.82
C LEU A 230 -2.55 2.04 1.81
N ASN A 231 -1.33 2.60 1.81
CA ASN A 231 -1.02 3.76 2.66
C ASN A 231 -1.96 4.93 2.36
N ASP A 232 -2.09 5.32 1.09
CA ASP A 232 -2.94 6.42 0.66
C ASP A 232 -4.42 6.11 0.93
N LEU A 233 -4.88 4.89 0.61
CA LEU A 233 -6.25 4.45 0.86
C LEU A 233 -6.63 4.66 2.33
N PHE A 234 -5.75 4.25 3.25
CA PHE A 234 -6.00 4.37 4.68
C PHE A 234 -5.89 5.81 5.21
N GLU A 235 -5.06 6.65 4.60
CA GLU A 235 -4.99 8.08 4.95
C GLU A 235 -6.33 8.79 4.67
N HIS A 236 -7.05 8.39 3.62
CA HIS A 236 -8.36 8.94 3.26
C HIS A 236 -9.56 8.24 3.92
N HIS A 237 -9.33 7.22 4.73
CA HIS A 237 -10.40 6.33 5.20
C HIS A 237 -10.71 6.44 6.70
N THR A 238 -9.70 6.56 7.55
CA THR A 238 -9.93 6.52 9.01
C THR A 238 -9.94 7.93 9.58
N MET A 239 -11.06 8.35 10.18
CA MET A 239 -11.16 9.63 10.90
C MET A 239 -10.14 9.76 12.06
N HIS A 240 -9.54 8.66 12.50
CA HIS A 240 -8.61 8.60 13.64
C HIS A 240 -7.33 7.80 13.35
N MET A 241 -6.59 8.17 12.30
CA MET A 241 -5.25 7.60 12.09
C MET A 241 -4.25 8.17 13.11
N THR A 242 -3.89 7.38 14.12
CA THR A 242 -2.83 7.74 15.05
C THR A 242 -1.46 7.30 14.51
N LYS A 243 -0.37 7.87 15.04
CA LYS A 243 0.99 7.37 14.73
C LYS A 243 1.17 5.89 15.09
N ALA A 244 0.47 5.40 16.11
CA ALA A 244 0.49 3.99 16.48
C ALA A 244 -0.13 3.12 15.37
N HIS A 245 -1.21 3.58 14.75
CA HIS A 245 -1.88 2.92 13.63
C HIS A 245 -0.96 2.84 12.40
N THR A 246 -0.32 3.94 12.03
CA THR A 246 0.63 3.95 10.91
C THR A 246 1.81 3.00 11.15
N LYS A 247 2.39 3.03 12.36
CA LYS A 247 3.49 2.14 12.74
C LYS A 247 3.06 0.66 12.72
N GLN A 248 1.86 0.39 13.21
CA GLN A 248 1.30 -0.95 13.17
C GLN A 248 1.13 -1.45 11.74
N ARG A 249 0.57 -0.64 10.84
CA ARG A 249 0.37 -1.00 9.43
C ARG A 249 1.70 -1.38 8.76
N GLN A 250 2.73 -0.55 8.94
CA GLN A 250 4.07 -0.83 8.42
C GLN A 250 4.63 -2.15 8.99
N LYS A 251 4.46 -2.37 10.29
CA LYS A 251 4.86 -3.62 10.94
C LYS A 251 4.12 -4.82 10.36
N ALA A 252 2.81 -4.72 10.16
CA ALA A 252 1.97 -5.79 9.60
C ALA A 252 2.40 -6.17 8.18
N LEU A 253 2.69 -5.18 7.33
CA LEU A 253 3.20 -5.41 5.97
C LEU A 253 4.55 -6.13 5.98
N SER A 254 5.49 -5.71 6.84
CA SER A 254 6.79 -6.38 6.96
C SER A 254 6.70 -7.79 7.56
N GLU A 255 5.85 -7.99 8.58
CA GLU A 255 5.59 -9.31 9.17
C GLU A 255 4.93 -10.26 8.17
N PHE A 256 4.01 -9.75 7.37
CA PHE A 256 3.42 -10.50 6.26
C PHE A 256 4.48 -10.92 5.25
N GLU A 257 5.28 -10.00 4.72
CA GLU A 257 6.33 -10.33 3.73
C GLU A 257 7.33 -11.36 4.26
N TRP A 258 7.68 -11.26 5.55
CA TRP A 258 8.55 -12.21 6.21
C TRP A 258 7.90 -13.59 6.38
N THR A 259 6.66 -13.65 6.86
CA THR A 259 5.93 -14.91 7.09
C THR A 259 5.55 -15.59 5.78
N PHE A 260 5.21 -14.80 4.77
CA PHE A 260 4.96 -15.22 3.40
C PHE A 260 6.25 -15.63 2.66
N LYS A 261 7.42 -15.32 3.24
CA LYS A 261 8.75 -15.62 2.71
C LYS A 261 8.95 -15.03 1.31
N LEU A 262 8.50 -13.79 1.09
CA LEU A 262 8.51 -13.15 -0.23
C LEU A 262 9.89 -13.20 -0.89
N THR A 263 10.95 -12.81 -0.17
CA THR A 263 12.32 -12.83 -0.69
C THR A 263 12.82 -14.23 -1.03
N GLU A 264 12.42 -15.25 -0.26
CA GLU A 264 12.78 -16.65 -0.55
C GLU A 264 12.05 -17.13 -1.81
N LYS A 265 10.74 -16.85 -1.94
CA LYS A 265 9.96 -17.16 -3.14
C LYS A 265 10.52 -16.49 -4.40
N LEU A 266 10.88 -15.20 -4.32
CA LEU A 266 11.50 -14.50 -5.44
C LEU A 266 12.84 -15.12 -5.83
N ARG A 267 13.68 -15.49 -4.85
CA ARG A 267 14.94 -16.18 -5.11
C ARG A 267 14.73 -17.57 -5.74
N CYS A 268 13.76 -18.34 -5.25
CA CYS A 268 13.39 -19.64 -5.81
C CYS A 268 12.90 -19.51 -7.25
N MET A 269 12.10 -18.49 -7.55
CA MET A 269 11.61 -18.20 -8.89
C MET A 269 12.74 -17.94 -9.90
N TYR A 270 13.88 -17.39 -9.47
CA TYR A 270 15.04 -17.25 -10.36
C TYR A 270 15.85 -18.56 -10.49
N HIS A 271 16.21 -19.18 -9.37
CA HIS A 271 17.14 -20.32 -9.38
C HIS A 271 16.49 -21.65 -9.79
N PHE A 272 15.20 -21.82 -9.55
CA PHE A 272 14.47 -23.06 -9.87
C PHE A 272 13.61 -22.94 -11.13
N ALA A 273 13.77 -21.84 -11.87
CA ALA A 273 13.13 -21.64 -13.17
C ALA A 273 13.42 -22.81 -14.13
N GLY A 274 12.35 -23.50 -14.57
CA GLY A 274 12.41 -24.65 -15.46
C GLY A 274 12.81 -25.97 -14.78
N ILE A 275 12.89 -26.00 -13.44
CA ILE A 275 13.15 -27.21 -12.66
C ILE A 275 11.83 -27.70 -12.04
N PRO A 276 11.34 -28.90 -12.40
CA PRO A 276 10.13 -29.47 -11.81
C PRO A 276 10.25 -29.63 -10.29
N LYS A 277 9.15 -29.43 -9.55
CA LYS A 277 9.14 -29.48 -8.08
C LYS A 277 9.63 -30.81 -7.51
N GLU A 278 9.38 -31.91 -8.22
CA GLU A 278 9.83 -33.27 -7.85
C GLU A 278 11.36 -33.37 -7.84
N VAL A 279 12.01 -32.64 -8.74
CA VAL A 279 13.47 -32.57 -8.86
C VAL A 279 14.04 -31.58 -7.84
N GLN A 280 13.32 -30.50 -7.52
CA GLN A 280 13.72 -29.54 -6.49
C GLN A 280 13.89 -30.18 -5.10
N ILE A 281 13.03 -31.16 -4.77
CA ILE A 281 13.05 -31.86 -3.48
C ILE A 281 13.82 -33.18 -3.50
N ALA A 282 14.39 -33.57 -4.64
CA ALA A 282 15.10 -34.82 -4.79
C ALA A 282 16.35 -34.88 -3.91
N GLN A 283 16.71 -36.10 -3.51
CA GLN A 283 17.96 -36.42 -2.84
C GLN A 283 18.79 -37.29 -3.80
N PRO A 284 20.00 -36.85 -4.23
CA PRO A 284 20.70 -35.63 -3.83
C PRO A 284 20.07 -34.34 -4.38
N PRO A 285 20.37 -33.16 -3.79
CA PRO A 285 19.85 -31.88 -4.24
C PRO A 285 20.05 -31.66 -5.74
N PRO A 286 19.13 -30.96 -6.43
CA PRO A 286 19.28 -30.68 -7.84
C PRO A 286 20.53 -29.86 -8.11
N VAL A 287 21.20 -30.13 -9.23
CA VAL A 287 22.25 -29.25 -9.73
C VAL A 287 21.55 -28.01 -10.28
N ILE A 288 21.69 -26.89 -9.58
CA ILE A 288 21.17 -25.59 -10.04
C ILE A 288 22.05 -25.14 -11.22
N PRO A 289 21.50 -24.97 -12.43
CA PRO A 289 22.28 -24.49 -13.55
C PRO A 289 22.71 -23.04 -13.28
N PRO A 290 23.96 -22.66 -13.58
CA PRO A 290 24.35 -21.26 -13.54
C PRO A 290 23.51 -20.52 -14.58
N ARG A 291 22.78 -19.49 -14.14
CA ARG A 291 21.93 -18.66 -14.99
C ARG A 291 22.32 -17.21 -14.79
N GLU A 292 22.60 -16.54 -15.90
CA GLU A 292 22.90 -15.10 -15.91
C GLU A 292 21.63 -14.27 -16.15
N SER A 293 20.65 -14.83 -16.88
CA SER A 293 19.38 -14.15 -17.16
C SER A 293 18.18 -15.12 -17.34
N ILE A 294 16.98 -14.59 -17.15
CA ILE A 294 15.71 -15.31 -17.33
C ILE A 294 14.85 -14.60 -18.39
N ASP A 295 14.44 -15.34 -19.42
CA ASP A 295 13.51 -14.82 -20.43
C ASP A 295 12.07 -14.74 -19.90
N TRP A 296 11.21 -14.03 -20.64
CA TRP A 296 9.83 -13.80 -20.23
C TRP A 296 9.02 -15.08 -20.05
N ALA A 297 9.12 -16.03 -20.98
CA ALA A 297 8.32 -17.25 -20.95
C ALA A 297 8.65 -18.09 -19.72
N LEU A 298 9.94 -18.22 -19.44
CA LEU A 298 10.43 -18.95 -18.28
C LEU A 298 10.13 -18.23 -16.97
N LEU A 299 10.18 -16.89 -16.95
CA LEU A 299 9.79 -16.10 -15.79
C LEU A 299 8.31 -16.33 -15.43
N GLN A 300 7.42 -16.32 -16.44
CA GLN A 300 5.99 -16.58 -16.24
C GLN A 300 5.74 -17.98 -15.65
N GLU A 301 6.39 -19.00 -16.22
CA GLU A 301 6.27 -20.37 -15.71
C GLU A 301 6.75 -20.46 -14.26
N SER A 302 7.91 -19.88 -13.96
CA SER A 302 8.46 -19.95 -12.62
C SER A 302 7.67 -19.11 -11.61
N GLN A 303 7.07 -17.99 -12.02
CA GLN A 303 6.19 -17.20 -11.17
C GLN A 303 4.93 -17.98 -10.82
N ALA A 304 4.30 -18.65 -11.79
CA ALA A 304 3.14 -19.49 -11.54
C ALA A 304 3.47 -20.67 -10.60
N ALA A 305 4.70 -21.20 -10.66
CA ALA A 305 5.14 -22.30 -9.81
C ALA A 305 5.46 -21.88 -8.36
N GLU A 306 6.20 -20.78 -8.19
CA GLU A 306 6.78 -20.38 -6.90
C GLU A 306 6.02 -19.25 -6.18
N LEU A 307 5.29 -18.43 -6.94
CA LEU A 307 4.51 -17.29 -6.42
C LEU A 307 3.12 -17.21 -7.10
N PRO A 308 2.27 -18.25 -7.01
CA PRO A 308 0.94 -18.24 -7.62
C PRO A 308 0.01 -17.15 -7.06
N GLU A 309 0.31 -16.62 -5.86
CA GLU A 309 -0.50 -15.59 -5.22
C GLU A 309 -0.21 -14.17 -5.75
N PHE A 310 0.72 -14.02 -6.71
CA PHE A 310 1.18 -12.72 -7.19
C PHE A 310 0.03 -11.79 -7.62
N ASP A 311 -0.91 -12.33 -8.41
CA ASP A 311 -2.06 -11.56 -8.92
C ASP A 311 -3.04 -11.13 -7.83
N ARG A 312 -2.91 -11.67 -6.61
CA ARG A 312 -3.75 -11.38 -5.43
C ARG A 312 -2.98 -10.71 -4.29
N MET A 313 -1.75 -10.24 -4.56
CA MET A 313 -0.89 -9.68 -3.53
C MET A 313 -1.50 -8.46 -2.85
N LEU A 314 -2.27 -7.64 -3.58
CA LEU A 314 -2.93 -6.47 -3.00
C LEU A 314 -3.95 -6.89 -1.93
N SER A 315 -4.80 -7.88 -2.23
CA SER A 315 -5.75 -8.42 -1.26
C SER A 315 -5.07 -9.07 -0.06
N HIS A 316 -3.96 -9.78 -0.27
CA HIS A 316 -3.18 -10.36 0.84
C HIS A 316 -2.58 -9.31 1.76
N TYR A 317 -2.02 -8.22 1.21
CA TYR A 317 -1.55 -7.10 2.03
C TYR A 317 -2.70 -6.44 2.80
N MET A 318 -3.86 -6.26 2.17
CA MET A 318 -5.04 -5.68 2.82
C MET A 318 -5.54 -6.57 3.97
N ALA A 319 -5.59 -7.89 3.77
CA ALA A 319 -5.95 -8.86 4.79
C ALA A 319 -4.96 -8.82 5.98
N ALA A 320 -3.65 -8.75 5.72
CA ALA A 320 -2.64 -8.62 6.77
C ALA A 320 -2.83 -7.36 7.62
N ILE A 321 -3.20 -6.23 7.00
CA ILE A 321 -3.49 -4.99 7.74
C ILE A 321 -4.76 -5.14 8.59
N HIS A 322 -5.82 -5.74 8.04
CA HIS A 322 -7.06 -6.00 8.77
C HIS A 322 -6.83 -6.92 9.98
N ASP A 323 -6.08 -8.01 9.80
CA ASP A 323 -5.76 -8.96 10.86
C ASP A 323 -4.92 -8.31 11.97
N ALA A 324 -3.88 -7.56 11.59
CA ALA A 324 -3.09 -6.81 12.55
C ALA A 324 -3.96 -5.80 13.31
N ARG A 325 -4.87 -5.09 12.63
CA ARG A 325 -5.80 -4.16 13.30
C ARG A 325 -6.67 -4.88 14.32
N ARG A 326 -7.24 -6.03 13.97
CA ARG A 326 -8.04 -6.84 14.90
C ARG A 326 -7.22 -7.23 16.13
N GLU A 327 -6.01 -7.73 15.93
CA GLU A 327 -5.10 -8.13 17.01
C GLU A 327 -4.73 -6.96 17.93
N PHE A 328 -4.54 -5.76 17.36
CA PHE A 328 -4.28 -4.54 18.14
C PHE A 328 -5.35 -4.29 19.18
N TYR A 329 -6.61 -4.29 18.74
CA TYR A 329 -7.73 -3.97 19.61
C TYR A 329 -7.99 -5.08 20.61
N VAL A 330 -7.80 -6.35 20.23
CA VAL A 330 -7.84 -7.47 21.18
C VAL A 330 -6.80 -7.30 22.30
N GLN A 331 -5.54 -6.94 21.97
CA GLN A 331 -4.49 -6.70 22.96
C GLN A 331 -4.78 -5.46 23.83
N LYS A 332 -5.29 -4.39 23.20
CA LYS A 332 -5.68 -3.14 23.87
C LYS A 332 -6.82 -3.40 24.87
N ASP A 333 -7.81 -4.19 24.48
CA ASP A 333 -8.95 -4.57 25.34
C ASP A 333 -8.52 -5.47 26.48
N ALA A 334 -7.68 -6.49 26.23
CA ALA A 334 -7.11 -7.32 27.28
C ALA A 334 -6.35 -6.47 28.32
N THR A 335 -5.58 -5.47 27.86
CA THR A 335 -4.86 -4.54 28.74
C THR A 335 -5.82 -3.67 29.55
N ARG A 336 -6.90 -3.14 28.94
CA ARG A 336 -7.91 -2.34 29.64
C ARG A 336 -8.65 -3.16 30.70
N VAL A 337 -9.08 -4.38 30.36
CA VAL A 337 -9.76 -5.29 31.30
C VAL A 337 -8.86 -5.61 32.48
N THR A 338 -7.59 -5.92 32.24
CA THR A 338 -6.61 -6.17 33.30
C THR A 338 -6.46 -4.96 34.23
N ARG A 339 -6.41 -3.74 33.68
CA ARG A 339 -6.33 -2.51 34.50
C ARG A 339 -7.58 -2.29 35.34
N ILE A 340 -8.77 -2.54 34.79
CA ILE A 340 -10.04 -2.40 35.51
C ILE A 340 -10.10 -3.44 36.65
N GLN A 341 -9.76 -4.70 36.37
CA GLN A 341 -9.73 -5.77 37.37
C GLN A 341 -8.74 -5.44 38.50
N SER A 342 -7.52 -5.02 38.17
CA SER A 342 -6.52 -4.61 39.16
C SER A 342 -6.97 -3.41 39.99
N GLY A 343 -7.61 -2.42 39.37
CA GLY A 343 -8.17 -1.25 40.08
C GLY A 343 -9.33 -1.63 41.00
N ALA A 344 -10.26 -2.45 40.53
CA ALA A 344 -11.39 -2.95 41.33
C ALA A 344 -10.90 -3.79 42.52
N PHE A 345 -9.89 -4.63 42.31
CA PHE A 345 -9.25 -5.39 43.38
C PHE A 345 -8.64 -4.47 44.44
N LEU A 346 -7.93 -3.42 44.03
CA LEU A 346 -7.34 -2.46 44.96
C LEU A 346 -8.41 -1.71 45.77
N VAL A 347 -9.50 -1.27 45.14
CA VAL A 347 -10.63 -0.63 45.84
C VAL A 347 -11.27 -1.61 46.83
N PHE A 348 -11.48 -2.87 46.42
CA PHE A 348 -12.03 -3.90 47.28
C PHE A 348 -11.16 -4.14 48.52
N VAL A 349 -9.84 -4.25 48.35
CA VAL A 349 -8.89 -4.41 49.46
C VAL A 349 -8.95 -3.20 50.39
N THR A 350 -8.92 -1.97 49.86
CA THR A 350 -8.97 -0.75 50.69
C THR A 350 -10.28 -0.63 51.46
N VAL A 351 -11.43 -0.89 50.84
CA VAL A 351 -12.74 -0.85 51.52
C VAL A 351 -12.81 -1.92 52.60
N THR A 352 -12.31 -3.12 52.32
CA THR A 352 -12.28 -4.21 53.29
C THR A 352 -11.39 -3.86 54.48
N ASP A 353 -10.22 -3.27 54.25
CA ASP A 353 -9.29 -2.83 55.30
C ASP A 353 -9.89 -1.73 56.19
N VAL A 354 -10.59 -0.75 55.59
CA VAL A 354 -11.32 0.29 56.32
C VAL A 354 -12.44 -0.30 57.16
N LEU A 355 -13.22 -1.24 56.61
CA LEU A 355 -14.31 -1.90 57.35
C LEU A 355 -13.76 -2.73 58.53
N ILE A 356 -12.68 -3.47 58.32
CA ILE A 356 -12.01 -4.24 59.39
C ILE A 356 -11.47 -3.30 60.47
N SER A 357 -10.89 -2.15 60.10
CA SER A 357 -10.35 -1.18 61.05
C SER A 357 -11.43 -0.44 61.86
N LEU A 358 -12.67 -0.43 61.39
CA LEU A 358 -13.81 0.21 62.07
C LEU A 358 -14.61 -0.75 62.96
N MET A 359 -14.39 -2.07 62.85
CA MET A 359 -14.95 -3.09 63.73
C MET A 359 -14.01 -3.37 64.90
#